data_AF-A0A0Q6RHT1-F1
#
_entry.id   AF-A0A0Q6RHT1-F1
#
_cell.length_a   1.000
_cell.length_b   1.000
_cell.length_c   1.000
_cell.angle_alpha   90.00
_cell.angle_beta   90.00
_cell.angle_gamma   90.00
#
_symmetry.space_group_name_H-M   'P 1'
#
loop_
_entity.id
_entity.type
_entity.pdbx_description
1 polymer ?
#
loop_
_entity_poly.entity_id
_entity_poly.type
_entity_poly.pdbx_seq_one_letter_code
_entity_poly.pdbx_strand_id
1 'polypeptide(L)'
;MGKERSEMENLARQLYRDHKKVLGLLAERSSGTGFELAAQRLFGDKPEREKPVRIGNSTVVCPGIQKNLVSFLPARWHEELDKTKGRWPGCENWWAGYPFIAWVEIRAGDDGITGVLKLNAEVGPISDHKTRKGIIEAIRMAASAEGLERIQFPPGAVDERGLYSRFLRKNSAAVKDMSDTDGVESKIVQLMADFEPEFELVARVIPQFLRVREALARR
;
A
#
# COMPACT_ATOMS: atom_id res chain seq x y z
N MET A 1 37.56 -9.67 -34.31
CA MET A 1 37.59 -9.10 -32.94
C MET A 1 36.31 -8.33 -32.53
N GLY A 2 35.19 -8.37 -33.27
CA GLY A 2 33.94 -7.68 -32.89
C GLY A 2 32.89 -8.53 -32.16
N LYS A 3 32.97 -9.86 -32.29
CA LYS A 3 31.93 -10.79 -31.81
C LYS A 3 32.06 -11.12 -30.32
N GLU A 4 33.29 -11.41 -29.86
CA GLU A 4 33.59 -11.70 -28.45
C GLU A 4 33.30 -10.52 -27.51
N ARG A 5 33.54 -9.27 -27.96
CA ARG A 5 33.20 -8.05 -27.19
C ARG A 5 31.69 -7.89 -27.00
N SER A 6 30.90 -8.19 -28.04
CA SER A 6 29.44 -8.12 -27.99
C SER A 6 28.84 -9.22 -27.12
N GLU A 7 29.42 -10.41 -27.13
CA GLU A 7 28.98 -11.53 -26.27
C GLU A 7 29.30 -11.26 -24.81
N MET A 8 30.46 -10.66 -24.51
CA MET A 8 30.84 -10.28 -23.15
C MET A 8 29.95 -9.15 -22.59
N GLU A 9 29.56 -8.17 -23.41
CA GLU A 9 28.60 -7.12 -23.01
C GLU A 9 27.18 -7.66 -22.77
N ASN A 10 26.73 -8.61 -23.59
CA ASN A 10 25.45 -9.27 -23.38
C ASN A 10 25.45 -10.12 -22.12
N LEU A 11 26.53 -10.86 -21.86
CA LEU A 11 26.70 -11.65 -20.64
C LEU A 11 26.69 -10.76 -19.38
N ALA A 12 27.36 -9.60 -19.42
CA ALA A 12 27.38 -8.63 -18.34
C ALA A 12 25.99 -8.01 -18.06
N ARG A 13 25.22 -7.71 -19.12
CA ARG A 13 23.84 -7.21 -19.00
C ARG A 13 22.88 -8.27 -18.44
N GLN A 14 23.11 -9.54 -18.78
CA GLN A 14 22.31 -10.66 -18.28
C GLN A 14 22.61 -10.92 -16.80
N LEU A 15 23.89 -10.94 -16.41
CA LEU A 15 24.34 -10.98 -15.01
C LEU A 15 23.75 -9.82 -14.19
N TYR A 16 23.73 -8.60 -14.73
CA TYR A 16 23.12 -7.44 -14.03
C TYR A 16 21.60 -7.60 -13.83
N ARG A 17 20.87 -8.18 -14.80
CA ARG A 17 19.43 -8.42 -14.67
C ARG A 17 19.12 -9.56 -13.70
N ASP A 18 19.88 -10.65 -13.78
CA ASP A 18 19.67 -11.85 -12.98
C ASP A 18 20.02 -11.61 -11.51
N HIS A 19 21.00 -10.73 -11.24
CA HIS A 19 21.40 -10.35 -9.89
C HIS A 19 20.81 -9.01 -9.42
N LYS A 20 19.92 -8.36 -10.18
CA LYS A 20 19.25 -7.10 -9.79
C LYS A 20 18.50 -7.21 -8.46
N LYS A 21 17.93 -8.39 -8.16
CA LYS A 21 17.29 -8.66 -6.87
C LYS A 21 18.31 -8.73 -5.71
N VAL A 22 19.51 -9.26 -5.96
CA VAL A 22 20.59 -9.32 -4.96
C VAL A 22 21.26 -7.97 -4.79
N LEU A 23 21.45 -7.20 -5.87
CA LEU A 23 21.92 -5.82 -5.83
C LEU A 23 20.89 -4.88 -5.17
N GLY A 24 19.59 -5.14 -5.36
CA GLY A 24 18.50 -4.47 -4.64
C GLY A 24 18.48 -4.77 -3.13
N LEU A 25 18.96 -5.95 -2.73
CA LEU A 25 19.20 -6.31 -1.32
C LEU A 25 20.50 -5.70 -0.78
N LEU A 26 21.51 -5.45 -1.63
CA LEU A 26 22.77 -4.78 -1.24
C LEU A 26 22.68 -3.24 -1.24
N ALA A 27 21.66 -2.66 -1.89
CA ALA A 27 21.31 -1.24 -1.78
C ALA A 27 20.79 -0.87 -0.37
N GLU A 28 20.60 -1.85 0.52
CA GLU A 28 20.30 -1.67 1.96
C GLU A 28 21.40 -0.94 2.77
N ARG A 29 22.37 -0.26 2.12
CA ARG A 29 23.55 0.30 2.80
C ARG A 29 23.91 1.78 2.58
N SER A 30 23.11 2.61 1.89
CA SER A 30 23.45 4.03 1.78
C SER A 30 22.40 4.94 2.43
N SER A 31 22.81 5.55 3.55
CA SER A 31 22.29 6.76 4.21
C SER A 31 20.79 6.78 4.56
N GLY A 32 20.49 6.81 5.86
CA GLY A 32 19.12 6.95 6.36
C GLY A 32 18.41 8.12 5.69
N THR A 33 17.39 7.82 4.89
CA THR A 33 16.49 8.82 4.34
C THR A 33 15.75 9.49 5.50
N GLY A 34 15.52 10.81 5.42
CA GLY A 34 14.68 11.55 6.37
C GLY A 34 13.26 10.98 6.50
N PHE A 35 12.87 10.04 5.64
CA PHE A 35 11.64 9.26 5.74
C PHE A 35 11.46 8.52 7.07
N GLU A 36 12.46 7.79 7.57
CA GLU A 36 12.27 7.00 8.80
C GLU A 36 11.98 7.93 9.98
N LEU A 37 12.73 9.04 10.09
CA LEU A 37 12.49 10.07 11.10
C LEU A 37 11.14 10.77 10.91
N ALA A 38 10.76 11.11 9.67
CA ALA A 38 9.46 11.69 9.38
C ALA A 38 8.31 10.74 9.76
N ALA A 39 8.45 9.45 9.45
CA ALA A 39 7.49 8.43 9.83
C ALA A 39 7.41 8.26 11.35
N GLN A 40 8.54 8.26 12.07
CA GLN A 40 8.54 8.19 13.53
C GLN A 40 7.91 9.44 14.18
N ARG A 41 8.15 10.64 13.63
CA ARG A 41 7.51 11.89 14.12
C ARG A 41 6.00 11.87 13.91
N LEU A 42 5.54 11.42 12.75
CA LEU A 42 4.13 11.36 12.40
C LEU A 42 3.38 10.24 13.13
N PHE A 43 3.91 9.02 13.07
CA PHE A 43 3.21 7.82 13.51
C PHE A 43 3.61 7.39 14.94
N GLY A 44 4.67 7.98 15.51
CA GLY A 44 5.28 7.59 16.77
C GLY A 44 6.44 6.61 16.59
N ASP A 45 7.42 6.66 17.49
CA ASP A 45 8.63 5.82 17.43
C ASP A 45 8.34 4.32 17.68
N LYS A 46 7.37 4.04 18.57
CA LYS A 46 6.88 2.69 18.89
C LYS A 46 5.37 2.69 19.00
N PRO A 47 4.67 2.74 17.88
CA PRO A 47 3.23 2.89 17.95
C PRO A 47 2.57 1.61 18.42
N GLU A 48 1.65 1.76 19.36
CA GLU A 48 0.79 0.68 19.83
C GLU A 48 -0.24 0.35 18.73
N ARG A 49 -0.47 -0.94 18.45
CA ARG A 49 -1.32 -1.37 17.33
C ARG A 49 -2.73 -0.80 17.38
N GLU A 50 -3.31 -0.72 18.57
CA GLU A 50 -4.71 -0.33 18.77
C GLU A 50 -4.89 1.15 19.07
N LYS A 51 -3.80 1.91 19.21
CA LYS A 51 -3.88 3.33 19.55
C LYS A 51 -4.00 4.17 18.27
N PRO A 52 -5.08 4.95 18.10
CA PRO A 52 -5.22 5.83 16.97
C PRO A 52 -4.16 6.93 16.98
N VAL A 53 -3.60 7.21 15.79
CA VAL A 53 -2.64 8.27 15.54
C VAL A 53 -3.22 9.24 14.52
N ARG A 54 -3.10 10.54 14.79
CA ARG A 54 -3.65 11.59 13.91
C ARG A 54 -2.55 12.13 12.99
N ILE A 55 -2.77 12.02 11.68
CA ILE A 55 -1.88 12.54 10.63
C ILE A 55 -2.64 13.61 9.84
N GLY A 56 -2.40 14.87 10.15
CA GLY A 56 -3.19 15.99 9.62
C GLY A 56 -4.68 15.87 10.02
N ASN A 57 -5.55 15.66 9.02
CA ASN A 57 -6.98 15.44 9.23
C ASN A 57 -7.38 13.95 9.26
N SER A 58 -6.48 13.06 8.86
CA SER A 58 -6.75 11.62 8.82
C SER A 58 -6.38 10.99 10.17
N THR A 59 -7.16 10.01 10.61
CA THR A 59 -6.81 9.16 11.76
C THR A 59 -6.47 7.77 11.26
N VAL A 60 -5.38 7.19 11.76
CA VAL A 60 -4.91 5.85 11.37
C VAL A 60 -4.63 5.00 12.59
N VAL A 61 -4.64 3.68 12.40
CA VAL A 61 -4.35 2.66 13.43
C VAL A 61 -3.40 1.60 12.86
N CYS A 62 -2.89 0.74 13.75
CA CYS A 62 -1.98 -0.35 13.41
C CYS A 62 -0.75 0.07 12.58
N PRO A 63 -0.06 1.19 12.90
CA PRO A 63 1.07 1.57 12.09
C PRO A 63 2.25 0.59 12.27
N GLY A 64 2.89 0.21 11.17
CA GLY A 64 4.16 -0.50 11.16
C GLY A 64 5.19 0.29 10.37
N ILE A 65 6.25 0.71 11.06
CA ILE A 65 7.30 1.53 10.48
C ILE A 65 8.47 0.64 10.08
N GLN A 66 8.95 0.85 8.86
CA GLN A 66 10.17 0.31 8.29
C GLN A 66 10.98 1.46 7.68
N LYS A 67 12.25 1.21 7.33
CA LYS A 67 13.19 2.25 6.85
C LYS A 67 12.65 3.13 5.73
N ASN A 68 11.87 2.56 4.82
CA ASN A 68 11.36 3.24 3.61
C ASN A 68 9.85 3.09 3.43
N LEU A 69 9.15 2.58 4.44
CA LEU A 69 7.72 2.30 4.36
C LEU A 69 7.05 2.46 5.73
N VAL A 70 5.86 3.04 5.75
CA VAL A 70 4.96 3.00 6.90
C VAL A 70 3.61 2.46 6.45
N SER A 71 3.23 1.30 6.97
CA SER A 71 1.91 0.69 6.75
C SER A 71 0.96 1.03 7.88
N PHE A 72 -0.33 1.10 7.59
CA PHE A 72 -1.38 1.48 8.53
C PHE A 72 -2.76 1.05 8.01
N LEU A 73 -3.78 1.25 8.84
CA LEU A 73 -5.19 1.23 8.45
C LEU A 73 -5.79 2.62 8.72
N PRO A 74 -6.53 3.22 7.76
CA PRO A 74 -7.43 4.31 8.09
C PRO A 74 -8.38 3.88 9.23
N ALA A 75 -8.56 4.73 10.25
CA ALA A 75 -9.30 4.37 11.45
C ALA A 75 -10.73 3.90 11.14
N ARG A 76 -11.40 4.56 10.19
CA ARG A 76 -12.73 4.14 9.74
C ARG A 76 -12.74 2.75 9.09
N TRP A 77 -11.68 2.35 8.40
CA TRP A 77 -11.61 0.98 7.86
C TRP A 77 -11.56 -0.02 9.00
N HIS A 78 -10.69 0.23 9.98
CA HIS A 78 -10.57 -0.62 11.16
C HIS A 78 -11.90 -0.73 11.91
N GLU A 79 -12.57 0.40 12.20
CA GLU A 79 -13.88 0.42 12.85
C GLU A 79 -14.94 -0.40 12.11
N GLU A 80 -15.05 -0.25 10.79
CA GLU A 80 -16.05 -0.99 10.01
C GLU A 80 -15.68 -2.47 9.87
N LEU A 81 -14.39 -2.80 9.80
CA LEU A 81 -13.93 -4.19 9.76
C LEU A 81 -14.15 -4.90 11.09
N ASP A 82 -13.97 -4.23 12.23
CA ASP A 82 -14.25 -4.76 13.55
C ASP A 82 -15.72 -5.11 13.75
N LYS A 83 -16.62 -4.27 13.23
CA LYS A 83 -18.07 -4.54 13.26
C LYS A 83 -18.46 -5.82 12.53
N THR A 84 -17.62 -6.29 11.59
CA THR A 84 -17.89 -7.55 10.90
C THR A 84 -17.78 -8.77 11.80
N LYS A 85 -17.13 -8.63 12.98
CA LYS A 85 -16.89 -9.71 13.97
C LYS A 85 -16.35 -11.01 13.36
N GLY A 86 -15.86 -10.95 12.13
CA GLY A 86 -15.57 -12.08 11.30
C GLY A 86 -14.07 -12.22 11.18
N ARG A 87 -13.57 -13.43 11.43
CA ARG A 87 -12.28 -13.80 10.86
C ARG A 87 -12.41 -13.69 9.34
N TRP A 88 -11.39 -13.13 8.71
CA TRP A 88 -11.26 -13.06 7.27
C TRP A 88 -10.38 -14.23 6.85
N PRO A 89 -10.97 -15.38 6.45
CA PRO A 89 -10.17 -16.57 6.21
C PRO A 89 -9.14 -16.29 5.11
N GLY A 90 -7.91 -16.74 5.31
CA GLY A 90 -6.75 -16.40 4.49
C GLY A 90 -5.94 -15.21 5.02
N CYS A 91 -6.52 -14.34 5.86
CA CYS A 91 -5.84 -13.18 6.43
C CYS A 91 -5.15 -13.46 7.77
N GLU A 92 -5.08 -14.71 8.25
CA GLU A 92 -4.60 -15.04 9.60
C GLU A 92 -3.16 -14.59 9.86
N ASN A 93 -2.31 -14.71 8.83
CA ASN A 93 -0.92 -14.25 8.85
C ASN A 93 -0.71 -12.96 8.04
N TRP A 94 -1.81 -12.35 7.57
CA TRP A 94 -1.78 -11.12 6.81
C TRP A 94 -2.05 -9.94 7.73
N TRP A 95 -1.25 -8.88 7.57
CA TRP A 95 -1.40 -7.54 8.15
C TRP A 95 -2.56 -7.32 9.14
N ALA A 96 -2.25 -7.41 10.44
CA ALA A 96 -3.18 -7.21 11.57
C ALA A 96 -4.46 -8.08 11.55
N GLY A 97 -4.53 -9.11 10.69
CA GLY A 97 -5.70 -9.99 10.57
C GLY A 97 -6.81 -9.46 9.66
N TYR A 98 -6.60 -8.32 9.01
CA TYR A 98 -7.61 -7.65 8.17
C TYR A 98 -7.36 -7.86 6.67
N PRO A 99 -8.41 -7.80 5.84
CA PRO A 99 -8.30 -7.96 4.39
C PRO A 99 -7.93 -6.64 3.68
N PHE A 100 -7.50 -5.62 4.43
CA PHE A 100 -7.09 -4.33 3.87
C PHE A 100 -5.79 -3.88 4.52
N ILE A 101 -5.03 -3.11 3.77
CA ILE A 101 -3.83 -2.42 4.23
C ILE A 101 -3.65 -1.17 3.39
N ALA A 102 -3.21 -0.08 4.01
CA ALA A 102 -2.64 1.08 3.33
C ALA A 102 -1.18 1.26 3.76
N TRP A 103 -0.35 1.85 2.91
CA TRP A 103 1.01 2.23 3.30
C TRP A 103 1.56 3.34 2.43
N VAL A 104 2.43 4.15 3.00
CA VAL A 104 3.27 5.09 2.25
C VAL A 104 4.68 4.49 2.15
N GLU A 105 5.23 4.43 0.94
CA GLU A 105 6.62 4.06 0.69
C GLU A 105 7.38 5.23 0.06
N ILE A 106 8.67 5.35 0.32
CA ILE A 106 9.58 6.23 -0.42
C ILE A 106 10.51 5.40 -1.30
N ARG A 107 10.77 5.90 -2.51
CA ARG A 107 11.76 5.33 -3.43
C ARG A 107 12.72 6.42 -3.89
N ALA A 108 14.00 6.13 -3.83
CA ALA A 108 15.04 7.01 -4.36
C ALA A 108 14.91 7.18 -5.88
N GLY A 109 15.16 8.40 -6.35
CA GLY A 109 15.42 8.70 -7.76
C GLY A 109 16.83 8.26 -8.16
N ASP A 110 17.11 8.37 -9.45
CA ASP A 110 18.40 7.93 -10.03
C ASP A 110 19.60 8.74 -9.51
N ASP A 111 19.37 9.96 -9.01
CA ASP A 111 20.40 10.84 -8.44
C ASP A 111 20.70 10.56 -6.95
N GLY A 112 19.92 9.68 -6.30
CA GLY A 112 20.05 9.36 -4.87
C GLY A 112 19.67 10.49 -3.90
N ILE A 113 19.30 11.68 -4.40
CA ILE A 113 18.92 12.85 -3.61
C ILE A 113 17.40 13.01 -3.66
N THR A 114 16.85 12.97 -4.86
CA THR A 114 15.41 13.06 -5.08
C THR A 114 14.74 11.73 -4.76
N GLY A 115 13.42 11.78 -4.56
CA GLY A 115 12.63 10.58 -4.33
C GLY A 115 11.19 10.73 -4.74
N VAL A 116 10.46 9.63 -4.67
CA VAL A 116 9.02 9.58 -4.90
C VAL A 116 8.37 8.88 -3.72
N LEU A 117 7.47 9.59 -3.04
CA LEU A 117 6.53 9.00 -2.11
C LEU A 117 5.39 8.36 -2.89
N LYS A 118 4.92 7.21 -2.42
CA LYS A 118 3.78 6.52 -3.00
C LYS A 118 2.86 5.99 -1.93
N LEU A 119 1.59 6.37 -1.99
CA LEU A 119 0.53 5.88 -1.11
C LEU A 119 -0.18 4.70 -1.76
N ASN A 120 -0.06 3.53 -1.19
CA ASN A 120 -0.71 2.33 -1.68
C ASN A 120 -1.88 1.95 -0.78
N ALA A 121 -2.88 1.29 -1.36
CA ALA A 121 -3.89 0.54 -0.64
C ALA A 121 -4.22 -0.75 -1.40
N GLU A 122 -4.51 -1.81 -0.65
CA GLU A 122 -4.57 -3.18 -1.18
C GLU A 122 -5.67 -4.01 -0.53
N VAL A 123 -6.26 -4.91 -1.32
CA VAL A 123 -7.15 -5.98 -0.86
C VAL A 123 -6.38 -7.28 -0.64
N GLY A 124 -6.71 -7.86 0.51
CA GLY A 124 -6.32 -9.12 1.17
C GLY A 124 -6.30 -10.41 0.35
N PRO A 125 -5.68 -11.47 0.89
CA PRO A 125 -5.65 -12.83 0.37
C PRO A 125 -6.88 -13.59 0.86
N ILE A 126 -8.06 -12.99 0.77
CA ILE A 126 -9.28 -13.63 1.28
C ILE A 126 -9.42 -14.97 0.55
N SER A 127 -9.46 -16.06 1.31
CA SER A 127 -9.36 -17.41 0.77
C SER A 127 -10.60 -17.79 -0.05
N ASP A 128 -11.78 -17.28 0.33
CA ASP A 128 -12.97 -17.40 -0.50
C ASP A 128 -12.91 -16.42 -1.68
N HIS A 129 -12.64 -16.98 -2.86
CA HIS A 129 -12.54 -16.23 -4.11
C HIS A 129 -13.79 -15.39 -4.40
N LYS A 130 -14.99 -15.93 -4.15
CA LYS A 130 -16.24 -15.22 -4.43
C LYS A 130 -16.39 -13.98 -3.56
N THR A 131 -16.07 -14.08 -2.27
CA THR A 131 -16.03 -12.95 -1.33
C THR A 131 -15.01 -11.91 -1.78
N ARG A 132 -13.78 -12.34 -2.11
CA ARG A 132 -12.71 -11.43 -2.58
C ARG A 132 -13.13 -10.67 -3.84
N LYS A 133 -13.69 -11.38 -4.82
CA LYS A 133 -14.22 -10.80 -6.06
C LYS A 133 -15.33 -9.79 -5.77
N GLY A 134 -16.31 -10.16 -4.95
CA GLY A 134 -17.42 -9.28 -4.58
C GLY A 134 -16.97 -7.99 -3.89
N ILE A 135 -15.94 -8.06 -3.04
CA ILE A 135 -15.31 -6.88 -2.42
C ILE A 135 -14.70 -5.95 -3.45
N ILE A 136 -13.88 -6.51 -4.36
CA ILE A 136 -13.22 -5.73 -5.42
C ILE A 136 -14.25 -5.07 -6.34
N GLU A 137 -15.31 -5.80 -6.69
CA GLU A 137 -16.40 -5.29 -7.53
C GLU A 137 -17.21 -4.20 -6.81
N ALA A 138 -17.52 -4.37 -5.53
CA ALA A 138 -18.23 -3.36 -4.73
C ALA A 138 -17.45 -2.04 -4.64
N ILE A 139 -16.13 -2.10 -4.39
CA ILE A 139 -15.27 -0.92 -4.37
C ILE A 139 -15.23 -0.26 -5.75
N ARG A 140 -15.10 -1.06 -6.82
CA ARG A 140 -15.06 -0.53 -8.20
C ARG A 140 -16.37 0.17 -8.58
N MET A 141 -17.51 -0.43 -8.27
CA MET A 141 -18.82 0.15 -8.56
C MET A 141 -19.05 1.45 -7.79
N ALA A 142 -18.74 1.46 -6.49
CA ALA A 142 -18.87 2.67 -5.67
C ALA A 142 -17.95 3.79 -6.18
N ALA A 143 -16.68 3.49 -6.48
CA ALA A 143 -15.75 4.47 -7.02
C ALA A 143 -16.21 5.04 -8.37
N SER A 144 -16.75 4.19 -9.24
CA SER A 144 -17.31 4.65 -10.51
C SER A 144 -18.54 5.54 -10.31
N ALA A 145 -19.41 5.22 -9.34
CA ALA A 145 -20.62 5.98 -9.06
C ALA A 145 -20.32 7.37 -8.49
N GLU A 146 -19.22 7.51 -7.75
CA GLU A 146 -18.79 8.78 -7.14
C GLU A 146 -17.73 9.53 -7.95
N GLY A 147 -17.35 9.03 -9.13
CA GLY A 147 -16.33 9.66 -9.98
C GLY A 147 -14.92 9.65 -9.37
N LEU A 148 -14.62 8.73 -8.46
CA LEU A 148 -13.28 8.59 -7.86
C LEU A 148 -12.34 7.81 -8.80
N GLU A 149 -11.87 8.48 -9.85
CA GLU A 149 -11.02 7.90 -10.89
C GLU A 149 -9.68 7.34 -10.39
N ARG A 150 -9.23 7.72 -9.19
CA ARG A 150 -7.97 7.22 -8.60
C ARG A 150 -8.11 5.83 -7.99
N ILE A 151 -9.32 5.29 -7.84
CA ILE A 151 -9.55 3.90 -7.47
C ILE A 151 -9.69 3.06 -8.74
N GLN A 152 -8.63 2.33 -9.10
CA GLN A 152 -8.60 1.41 -10.23
C GLN A 152 -7.81 0.15 -9.93
N PHE A 153 -8.51 -0.98 -9.98
CA PHE A 153 -7.89 -2.30 -9.92
C PHE A 153 -7.25 -2.67 -11.27
N PRO A 154 -6.08 -3.32 -11.28
CA PRO A 154 -5.47 -3.80 -12.53
C PRO A 154 -6.32 -4.89 -13.20
N PRO A 155 -6.14 -5.12 -14.51
CA PRO A 155 -6.65 -6.31 -15.17
C PRO A 155 -6.22 -7.58 -14.40
N GLY A 156 -7.14 -8.54 -14.24
CA GLY A 156 -6.89 -9.77 -13.49
C GLY A 156 -6.95 -9.65 -11.95
N ALA A 157 -7.28 -8.47 -11.40
CA ALA A 157 -7.42 -8.31 -9.94
C ALA A 157 -8.45 -9.26 -9.31
N VAL A 158 -9.45 -9.69 -10.08
CA VAL A 158 -10.49 -10.63 -9.66
C VAL A 158 -10.18 -12.07 -10.05
N ASP A 159 -8.97 -12.39 -10.48
CA ASP A 159 -8.61 -13.76 -10.85
C ASP A 159 -8.40 -14.62 -9.61
N GLU A 160 -8.71 -15.92 -9.71
CA GLU A 160 -8.65 -16.86 -8.59
C GLU A 160 -7.23 -17.05 -8.03
N ARG A 161 -6.21 -16.88 -8.87
CA ARG A 161 -4.80 -16.93 -8.45
C ARG A 161 -4.30 -15.61 -7.85
N GLY A 162 -5.09 -14.55 -7.94
CA GLY A 162 -4.74 -13.23 -7.42
C GLY A 162 -4.88 -13.20 -5.90
N LEU A 163 -3.76 -13.16 -5.19
CA LEU A 163 -3.75 -13.04 -3.72
C LEU A 163 -3.90 -11.58 -3.26
N TYR A 164 -3.31 -10.64 -3.98
CA TYR A 164 -3.19 -9.25 -3.59
C TYR A 164 -3.72 -8.36 -4.72
N SER A 165 -4.42 -7.27 -4.39
CA SER A 165 -4.84 -6.33 -5.44
C SER A 165 -4.83 -4.89 -4.96
N ARG A 166 -3.85 -4.13 -5.47
CA ARG A 166 -3.72 -2.70 -5.24
C ARG A 166 -4.69 -1.92 -6.12
N PHE A 167 -5.23 -0.84 -5.59
CA PHE A 167 -6.27 -0.09 -6.28
C PHE A 167 -6.05 1.42 -6.37
N LEU A 168 -5.06 2.01 -5.68
CA LEU A 168 -4.80 3.45 -5.83
C LEU A 168 -3.94 3.76 -7.08
N ARG A 169 -4.34 4.82 -7.80
CA ARG A 169 -3.66 5.39 -8.97
C ARG A 169 -3.40 6.89 -8.76
N LYS A 170 -2.46 7.44 -9.53
CA LYS A 170 -2.01 8.84 -9.40
C LYS A 170 -1.67 9.17 -7.93
N ASN A 171 -1.04 8.21 -7.28
CA ASN A 171 -0.87 8.09 -5.83
C ASN A 171 0.57 8.37 -5.40
N SER A 172 1.23 9.30 -6.09
CA SER A 172 2.64 9.58 -5.90
C SER A 172 2.90 11.07 -5.75
N ALA A 173 3.85 11.42 -4.90
CA ALA A 173 4.31 12.78 -4.69
C ALA A 173 5.84 12.83 -4.81
N ALA A 174 6.34 13.78 -5.60
CA ALA A 174 7.78 13.98 -5.74
C ALA A 174 8.38 14.62 -4.47
N VAL A 175 9.56 14.15 -4.09
CA VAL A 175 10.40 14.65 -3.01
C VAL A 175 11.69 15.17 -3.63
N LYS A 176 12.02 16.43 -3.37
CA LYS A 176 13.22 17.07 -3.94
C LYS A 176 14.51 16.64 -3.25
N ASP A 177 14.43 16.42 -1.95
CA ASP A 177 15.53 15.98 -1.11
C ASP A 177 14.99 14.99 -0.08
N MET A 178 15.43 13.74 -0.15
CA MET A 178 15.00 12.69 0.78
C MET A 178 15.60 12.84 2.17
N SER A 179 16.63 13.67 2.36
CA SER A 179 17.21 13.97 3.67
C SER A 179 16.45 15.07 4.41
N ASP A 180 15.68 15.90 3.68
CA ASP A 180 14.78 16.91 4.25
C ASP A 180 13.59 16.24 4.94
N THR A 181 13.75 15.98 6.24
CA THR A 181 12.75 15.29 7.07
C THR A 181 11.43 16.06 7.11
N ASP A 182 11.47 17.39 7.25
CA ASP A 182 10.28 18.24 7.36
C ASP A 182 9.53 18.30 6.01
N GLY A 183 10.27 18.36 4.91
CA GLY A 183 9.73 18.26 3.56
C GLY A 183 9.08 16.91 3.27
N VAL A 184 9.72 15.81 3.68
CA VAL A 184 9.15 14.45 3.56
C VAL A 184 7.88 14.31 4.41
N GLU A 185 7.92 14.75 5.67
CA GLU A 185 6.78 14.77 6.59
C GLU A 185 5.58 15.49 5.98
N SER A 186 5.79 16.72 5.51
CA SER A 186 4.76 17.54 4.87
C SER A 186 4.15 16.85 3.64
N LYS A 187 4.97 16.15 2.85
CA LYS A 187 4.48 15.40 1.67
C LYS A 187 3.69 14.15 2.04
N ILE A 188 4.04 13.45 3.14
CA ILE A 188 3.24 12.32 3.64
C ILE A 188 1.86 12.83 4.08
N VAL A 189 1.80 13.90 4.88
CA VAL A 189 0.55 14.50 5.35
C VAL A 189 -0.32 14.93 4.17
N GLN A 190 0.25 15.64 3.19
CA GLN A 190 -0.47 16.06 1.99
C GLN A 190 -1.01 14.86 1.21
N LEU A 191 -0.18 13.84 0.99
CA LEU A 191 -0.57 12.66 0.21
C LEU A 191 -1.71 11.88 0.87
N MET A 192 -1.72 11.81 2.22
CA MET A 192 -2.82 11.20 2.96
C MET A 192 -4.10 12.04 2.86
N ALA A 193 -4.01 13.35 3.06
CA ALA A 193 -5.15 14.25 2.96
C ALA A 193 -5.77 14.26 1.54
N ASP A 194 -4.93 14.20 0.50
CA ASP A 194 -5.36 14.16 -0.89
C ASP A 194 -6.18 12.90 -1.21
N PHE A 195 -6.00 11.80 -0.47
CA PHE A 195 -6.68 10.52 -0.68
C PHE A 195 -7.78 10.22 0.33
N GLU A 196 -8.13 11.20 1.18
CA GLU A 196 -9.21 11.06 2.15
C GLU A 196 -10.54 10.65 1.48
N PRO A 197 -10.97 11.21 0.32
CA PRO A 197 -12.21 10.77 -0.35
C PRO A 197 -12.20 9.28 -0.72
N GLU A 198 -11.06 8.76 -1.17
CA GLU A 198 -10.90 7.35 -1.51
C GLU A 198 -10.94 6.44 -0.26
N PHE A 199 -10.32 6.88 0.84
CA PHE A 199 -10.42 6.17 2.12
C PHE A 199 -11.86 6.14 2.63
N GLU A 200 -12.53 7.29 2.57
CA GLU A 200 -13.92 7.43 3.00
C GLU A 200 -14.88 6.56 2.18
N LEU A 201 -14.66 6.46 0.87
CA LEU A 201 -15.45 5.57 0.03
C LEU A 201 -15.29 4.10 0.44
N VAL A 202 -14.05 3.64 0.61
CA VAL A 202 -13.80 2.25 1.02
C VAL A 202 -14.43 1.97 2.40
N ALA A 203 -14.35 2.91 3.34
CA ALA A 203 -15.02 2.81 4.64
C ALA A 203 -16.53 2.55 4.50
N ARG A 204 -17.22 3.34 3.65
CA ARG A 204 -18.67 3.18 3.42
C ARG A 204 -19.06 1.87 2.74
N VAL A 205 -18.13 1.27 1.98
CA VAL A 205 -18.39 0.03 1.26
C VAL A 205 -18.18 -1.21 2.15
N ILE A 206 -17.30 -1.15 3.17
CA ILE A 206 -17.00 -2.28 4.06
C ILE A 206 -18.24 -2.97 4.65
N PRO A 207 -19.26 -2.27 5.17
CA PRO A 207 -20.46 -2.90 5.71
C PRO A 207 -21.21 -3.80 4.71
N GLN A 208 -21.04 -3.57 3.41
CA GLN A 208 -21.69 -4.35 2.35
C GLN A 208 -21.07 -5.75 2.20
N PHE A 209 -19.82 -5.94 2.64
CA PHE A 209 -19.11 -7.22 2.50
C PHE A 209 -19.76 -8.34 3.32
N LEU A 210 -20.38 -8.01 4.45
CA LEU A 210 -21.19 -8.95 5.23
C LEU A 210 -22.38 -9.47 4.42
N ARG A 211 -23.07 -8.59 3.70
CA ARG A 211 -24.20 -8.97 2.85
C ARG A 211 -23.78 -9.87 1.71
N VAL A 212 -22.60 -9.61 1.12
CA VAL A 212 -22.01 -10.47 0.09
C VAL A 212 -21.73 -11.86 0.66
N ARG A 213 -21.12 -11.95 1.86
CA ARG A 213 -20.85 -13.23 2.53
C ARG A 213 -22.13 -14.01 2.86
N GLU A 214 -23.13 -13.35 3.43
CA GLU A 214 -24.42 -13.98 3.78
C GLU A 214 -25.19 -14.45 2.54
N ALA A 215 -25.20 -13.64 1.47
CA ALA A 215 -25.87 -14.01 0.22
C ALA A 215 -25.20 -15.22 -0.46
N LEU A 216 -23.88 -15.37 -0.30
CA LEU A 216 -23.13 -16.50 -0.84
C LEU A 216 -23.25 -17.77 0.01
N ALA A 217 -23.40 -17.64 1.35
CA ALA A 217 -23.56 -18.78 2.25
C ALA A 217 -24.94 -19.46 2.18
N ARG A 218 -25.94 -18.81 1.56
CA ARG A 218 -27.30 -19.35 1.36
C ARG A 218 -27.49 -20.06 0.02
N ARG A 219 -26.44 -20.21 -0.78
CA ARG A 219 -26.43 -20.93 -2.07
C ARG A 219 -25.57 -22.18 -1.97
#